data_AF-A0A849QV83-F1
#
_entry.id   AF-A0A849QV83-F1
#
_cell.length_a   1.000
_cell.length_b   1.000
_cell.length_c   1.000
_cell.angle_alpha   90.00
_cell.angle_beta   90.00
_cell.angle_gamma   90.00
#
_symmetry.space_group_name_H-M   'P 1'
#
loop_
_entity.id
_entity.type
_entity.pdbx_description
1 polymer ?
#
loop_
_entity_poly.entity_id
_entity_poly.type
_entity_poly.pdbx_seq_one_letter_code
_entity_poly.pdbx_strand_id
1 'polypeptide(L)'
;MSKFFDLNVHAYPETEVPAEELLRAAKRYGYTGIAITNHDDTEGSELKSNFCFSGIEIRANSVENLKRRIKLYHGKVAVLAVHGGNDKINRAALEDHRVDVLAHPSGEKRGGALNHVLAKLAAKNGVAIEFNLNAIINSRKGERARVLLKMRSHLKLVRKYKAPMILTSNACSIYDLRAPREMIALASLFGMEREEATSALSDFPQGILEKRWKKENDVVVLKNVNLESPRKSV
;
A
#
# COMPACT_ATOMS: atom_id res chain seq x y z
N MET A 1 -19.74 8.82 -8.28
CA MET A 1 -19.25 7.43 -8.22
C MET A 1 -17.90 7.48 -7.50
N SER A 2 -17.66 6.62 -6.50
CA SER A 2 -16.40 6.62 -5.74
C SER A 2 -15.23 6.28 -6.65
N LYS A 3 -14.07 6.91 -6.42
CA LYS A 3 -12.82 6.64 -7.15
C LYS A 3 -12.06 5.57 -6.39
N PHE A 4 -11.81 4.42 -7.01
CA PHE A 4 -11.09 3.32 -6.37
C PHE A 4 -9.65 3.26 -6.83
N PHE A 5 -8.73 2.95 -5.92
CA PHE A 5 -7.31 2.81 -6.20
C PHE A 5 -6.77 1.52 -5.59
N ASP A 6 -5.77 0.95 -6.25
CA ASP A 6 -4.94 -0.11 -5.69
C ASP A 6 -3.49 0.38 -5.64
N LEU A 7 -2.95 0.58 -4.44
CA LEU A 7 -1.65 1.20 -4.25
C LEU A 7 -0.52 0.20 -3.99
N ASN A 8 -0.78 -1.11 -4.12
CA ASN A 8 0.29 -2.10 -4.08
C ASN A 8 0.11 -3.17 -5.17
N VAL A 9 0.79 -2.97 -6.31
CA VAL A 9 0.77 -3.85 -7.49
C VAL A 9 2.20 -3.98 -8.03
N HIS A 10 2.61 -5.18 -8.40
CA HIS A 10 3.96 -5.48 -8.89
C HIS A 10 3.93 -5.86 -10.37
N ALA A 11 4.87 -5.33 -11.14
CA ALA A 11 4.98 -5.51 -12.59
C ALA A 11 6.42 -5.86 -12.99
N TYR A 12 6.62 -6.17 -14.27
CA TYR A 12 7.94 -6.33 -14.86
C TYR A 12 8.87 -5.13 -14.54
N PRO A 13 10.15 -5.37 -14.15
CA PRO A 13 10.84 -6.66 -14.16
C PRO A 13 10.75 -7.48 -12.85
N GLU A 14 9.97 -7.06 -11.86
CA GLU A 14 9.79 -7.89 -10.65
C GLU A 14 8.93 -9.14 -10.95
N THR A 15 8.01 -8.98 -11.90
CA THR A 15 7.11 -10.05 -12.34
C THR A 15 7.24 -10.26 -13.85
N GLU A 16 6.64 -11.32 -14.36
CA GLU A 16 6.59 -11.59 -15.81
C GLU A 16 5.55 -10.72 -16.54
N VAL A 17 4.79 -9.88 -15.84
CA VAL A 17 3.64 -9.16 -16.40
C VAL A 17 3.98 -7.68 -16.61
N PRO A 18 3.94 -7.17 -17.85
CA PRO A 18 4.11 -5.74 -18.12
C PRO A 18 3.06 -4.89 -17.42
N ALA A 19 3.46 -3.70 -16.97
CA ALA A 19 2.56 -2.79 -16.27
C ALA A 19 1.33 -2.44 -17.11
N GLU A 20 1.45 -2.32 -18.44
CA GLU A 20 0.35 -2.03 -19.36
C GLU A 20 -0.77 -3.09 -19.33
N GLU A 21 -0.44 -4.35 -19.06
CA GLU A 21 -1.44 -5.41 -18.92
C GLU A 21 -2.23 -5.27 -17.62
N LEU A 22 -1.55 -4.98 -16.51
CA LEU A 22 -2.15 -4.71 -15.21
C LEU A 22 -3.04 -3.46 -15.27
N LEU A 23 -2.57 -2.38 -15.91
CA LEU A 23 -3.36 -1.17 -16.13
C LEU A 23 -4.64 -1.47 -16.93
N ARG A 24 -4.55 -2.25 -18.01
CA ARG A 24 -5.70 -2.63 -18.83
C ARG A 24 -6.71 -3.45 -18.03
N ALA A 25 -6.23 -4.40 -17.22
CA ALA A 25 -7.10 -5.20 -16.34
C ALA A 25 -7.76 -4.34 -15.26
N ALA A 26 -7.01 -3.50 -14.57
CA ALA A 26 -7.52 -2.61 -13.51
C ALA A 26 -8.58 -1.63 -14.04
N LYS A 27 -8.39 -1.06 -15.24
CA LYS A 27 -9.41 -0.22 -15.90
C LYS A 27 -10.72 -0.97 -16.13
N ARG A 28 -10.65 -2.21 -16.63
CA ARG A 28 -11.85 -3.04 -16.85
C ARG A 28 -12.59 -3.37 -15.54
N TYR A 29 -11.85 -3.50 -14.44
CA TYR A 29 -12.42 -3.72 -13.11
C TYR A 29 -13.00 -2.47 -12.45
N GLY A 30 -12.80 -1.29 -13.04
CA GLY A 30 -13.36 -0.04 -12.55
C GLY A 30 -12.50 0.69 -11.52
N TYR A 31 -11.19 0.41 -11.46
CA TYR A 31 -10.25 1.27 -10.76
C TYR A 31 -10.12 2.62 -11.47
N THR A 32 -9.82 3.66 -10.71
CA THR A 32 -9.47 5.01 -11.18
C THR A 32 -7.97 5.18 -11.37
N GLY A 33 -7.16 4.41 -10.65
CA GLY A 33 -5.73 4.32 -10.86
C GLY A 33 -5.11 3.21 -10.02
N ILE A 34 -3.88 2.81 -10.37
CA ILE A 34 -3.08 1.87 -9.58
C ILE A 34 -1.68 2.45 -9.37
N ALA A 35 -1.00 2.05 -8.28
CA ALA A 35 0.43 2.30 -8.13
C ALA A 35 1.21 1.03 -8.42
N ILE A 36 2.26 1.15 -9.24
CA ILE A 36 3.25 0.08 -9.41
C ILE A 36 4.33 0.31 -8.35
N THR A 37 4.43 -0.62 -7.41
CA THR A 37 5.24 -0.54 -6.18
C THR A 37 6.22 -1.68 -6.13
N ASN A 38 7.01 -1.83 -7.19
CA ASN A 38 8.03 -2.86 -7.22
C ASN A 38 9.01 -2.71 -6.04
N HIS A 39 9.63 -3.82 -5.65
CA HIS A 39 10.66 -3.84 -4.64
C HIS A 39 11.88 -3.01 -5.07
N ASP A 40 12.49 -2.32 -4.11
CA ASP A 40 13.55 -1.35 -4.36
C ASP A 40 14.93 -1.93 -4.71
N ASP A 41 15.03 -3.25 -4.82
CA ASP A 41 16.14 -4.00 -5.40
C ASP A 41 15.90 -4.40 -6.87
N THR A 42 14.75 -4.03 -7.43
CA THR A 42 14.40 -4.25 -8.84
C THR A 42 14.55 -2.96 -9.64
N GLU A 43 15.16 -3.03 -10.83
CA GLU A 43 15.25 -1.87 -11.73
C GLU A 43 13.86 -1.50 -12.25
N GLY A 44 13.35 -0.32 -11.88
CA GLY A 44 12.03 0.13 -12.29
C GLY A 44 11.98 0.46 -13.79
N SER A 45 10.83 0.20 -14.41
CA SER A 45 10.47 0.79 -15.70
C SER A 45 9.65 2.07 -15.47
N GLU A 46 10.03 3.18 -16.10
CA GLU A 46 9.23 4.41 -16.04
C GLU A 46 8.01 4.29 -16.96
N LEU A 47 6.84 4.01 -16.38
CA LEU A 47 5.58 4.06 -17.11
C LEU A 47 4.89 5.42 -16.90
N LYS A 48 4.81 6.22 -17.97
CA LYS A 48 4.07 7.50 -17.96
C LYS A 48 2.61 7.27 -18.32
N SER A 49 1.71 7.33 -17.34
CA SER A 49 0.27 7.22 -17.54
C SER A 49 -0.49 7.96 -16.44
N ASN A 50 -1.53 8.72 -16.79
CA ASN A 50 -2.39 9.40 -15.81
C ASN A 50 -3.19 8.44 -14.90
N PHE A 51 -3.15 7.14 -15.19
CA PHE A 51 -3.78 6.07 -14.42
C PHE A 51 -2.77 5.32 -13.53
N CYS A 52 -1.48 5.49 -13.76
CA CYS A 52 -0.42 4.77 -13.09
C CYS A 52 0.42 5.71 -12.24
N PHE A 53 0.53 5.40 -10.96
CA PHE A 53 1.38 6.12 -10.03
C PHE A 53 2.69 5.35 -9.85
N SER A 54 3.82 6.06 -9.88
CA SER A 54 5.11 5.46 -9.52
C SER A 54 5.16 5.24 -8.01
N GLY A 55 5.45 4.01 -7.59
CA GLY A 55 5.64 3.66 -6.20
C GLY A 55 6.89 2.84 -6.00
N ILE A 56 7.25 2.62 -4.74
CA ILE A 56 8.31 1.69 -4.37
C ILE A 56 7.96 0.99 -3.07
N GLU A 57 8.26 -0.30 -2.99
CA GLU A 57 8.22 -1.06 -1.73
C GLU A 57 9.66 -1.33 -1.24
N ILE A 58 10.03 -0.68 -0.13
CA ILE A 58 11.37 -0.82 0.42
C ILE A 58 11.49 -2.11 1.24
N ARG A 59 12.39 -3.02 0.82
CA ARG A 59 12.76 -4.21 1.59
C ARG A 59 14.10 -4.00 2.29
N ALA A 60 14.05 -3.68 3.59
CA ALA A 60 15.24 -3.40 4.38
C ALA A 60 15.62 -4.54 5.33
N ASN A 61 16.93 -4.82 5.43
CA ASN A 61 17.48 -5.80 6.38
C ASN A 61 17.92 -5.17 7.72
N SER A 62 17.98 -3.84 7.81
CA SER A 62 18.31 -3.09 9.02
C SER A 62 17.64 -1.72 9.05
N VAL A 63 17.50 -1.12 10.23
CA VAL A 63 16.91 0.21 10.42
C VAL A 63 17.75 1.30 9.72
N GLU A 64 19.07 1.16 9.72
CA GLU A 64 19.98 2.08 9.03
C GLU A 64 19.78 2.03 7.52
N ASN A 65 19.73 0.82 6.96
CA ASN A 65 19.46 0.60 5.54
C ASN A 65 18.08 1.16 5.14
N LEU A 66 17.06 0.93 5.97
CA LEU A 66 15.71 1.50 5.77
C LEU A 66 15.75 3.03 5.69
N LYS A 67 16.36 3.70 6.68
CA LYS A 67 16.43 5.17 6.71
C LYS A 67 17.14 5.76 5.49
N ARG A 68 18.20 5.09 5.03
CA ARG A 68 18.93 5.46 3.81
C ARG A 68 18.04 5.36 2.57
N ARG A 69 17.32 4.25 2.41
CA ARG A 69 16.41 4.02 1.27
C ARG A 69 15.19 4.95 1.30
N ILE A 70 14.60 5.22 2.48
CA ILE A 70 13.55 6.25 2.62
C ILE A 70 14.05 7.59 2.12
N LYS A 71 15.25 8.03 2.52
CA LYS A 71 15.83 9.30 2.05
C LYS A 71 16.06 9.31 0.53
N LEU A 72 16.41 8.17 -0.07
CA LEU A 72 16.68 8.06 -1.49
C LEU A 72 15.42 8.25 -2.35
N TYR A 73 14.29 7.68 -1.93
CA TYR A 73 13.03 7.66 -2.70
C TYR A 73 12.03 8.73 -2.27
N HIS A 74 12.15 9.28 -1.07
CA HIS A 74 11.29 10.37 -0.62
C HIS A 74 11.39 11.58 -1.55
N GLY A 75 10.27 12.07 -2.05
CA GLY A 75 10.27 13.14 -3.03
C GLY A 75 10.62 12.68 -4.44
N LYS A 76 10.51 11.38 -4.77
CA LYS A 76 10.71 10.86 -6.15
C LYS A 76 9.60 9.93 -6.61
N VAL A 77 8.81 9.39 -5.69
CA VAL A 77 7.71 8.46 -5.98
C VAL A 77 6.40 8.96 -5.38
N ALA A 78 5.28 8.60 -6.00
CA ALA A 78 3.95 8.93 -5.50
C ALA A 78 3.57 8.09 -4.28
N VAL A 79 4.05 6.84 -4.18
CA VAL A 79 3.81 5.95 -3.04
C VAL A 79 5.12 5.34 -2.53
N LEU A 80 5.45 5.56 -1.25
CA LEU A 80 6.59 4.93 -0.59
C LEU A 80 6.07 3.95 0.47
N ALA A 81 6.08 2.67 0.12
CA ALA A 81 5.74 1.57 1.01
C ALA A 81 7.02 0.96 1.64
N VAL A 82 6.86 0.33 2.80
CA VAL A 82 7.93 -0.45 3.44
C VAL A 82 7.43 -1.87 3.65
N HIS A 83 8.20 -2.85 3.19
CA HIS A 83 7.94 -4.27 3.43
C HIS A 83 8.15 -4.58 4.91
N GLY A 84 7.07 -4.97 5.58
CA GLY A 84 7.04 -5.24 7.02
C GLY A 84 7.37 -6.68 7.39
N GLY A 85 6.99 -7.05 8.63
CA GLY A 85 7.12 -8.40 9.18
C GLY A 85 8.30 -8.59 10.14
N ASN A 86 9.24 -7.65 10.16
CA ASN A 86 10.24 -7.55 11.21
C ASN A 86 9.85 -6.43 12.18
N ASP A 87 9.73 -6.70 13.48
CA ASP A 87 9.26 -5.71 14.46
C ASP A 87 10.12 -4.44 14.53
N LYS A 88 11.44 -4.55 14.33
CA LYS A 88 12.34 -3.38 14.31
C LYS A 88 12.11 -2.53 13.05
N ILE A 89 11.94 -3.18 11.90
CA ILE A 89 11.64 -2.51 10.62
C ILE A 89 10.25 -1.87 10.67
N ASN A 90 9.23 -2.60 11.12
CA ASN A 90 7.87 -2.09 11.31
C ASN A 90 7.86 -0.83 12.18
N ARG A 91 8.55 -0.87 13.33
CA ARG A 91 8.62 0.29 14.22
C ARG A 91 9.30 1.47 13.56
N ALA A 92 10.45 1.26 12.94
CA ALA A 92 11.20 2.33 12.27
C ALA A 92 10.41 2.95 11.11
N ALA A 93 9.68 2.14 10.33
CA ALA A 93 8.81 2.61 9.27
C ALA A 93 7.67 3.47 9.81
N LEU A 94 7.02 3.04 10.89
CA LEU A 94 5.91 3.77 11.51
C LEU A 94 6.36 5.01 12.30
N GLU A 95 7.62 5.11 12.71
CA GLU A 95 8.20 6.31 13.32
C GLU A 95 8.53 7.40 12.29
N ASP A 96 8.71 7.05 11.01
CA ASP A 96 9.11 7.97 9.95
C ASP A 96 7.92 8.42 9.09
N HIS A 97 7.44 9.64 9.34
CA HIS A 97 6.33 10.27 8.59
C HIS A 97 6.51 10.35 7.07
N ARG A 98 7.72 10.14 6.54
CA ARG A 98 7.96 10.10 5.09
C ARG A 98 7.42 8.81 4.45
N VAL A 99 7.20 7.77 5.23
CA VAL A 99 6.61 6.50 4.77
C VAL A 99 5.11 6.65 4.60
N ASP A 100 4.56 6.20 3.48
CA ASP A 100 3.12 6.25 3.21
C ASP A 100 2.40 5.01 3.75
N VAL A 101 2.98 3.83 3.53
CA VAL A 101 2.35 2.53 3.80
C VAL A 101 3.32 1.58 4.49
N LEU A 102 2.86 0.90 5.55
CA LEU A 102 3.50 -0.32 6.03
C LEU A 102 2.82 -1.53 5.38
N ALA A 103 3.48 -2.12 4.39
CA ALA A 103 3.05 -3.32 3.70
C ALA A 103 3.37 -4.56 4.55
N HIS A 104 2.59 -5.63 4.40
CA HIS A 104 2.83 -6.92 5.07
C HIS A 104 3.23 -6.80 6.56
N PRO A 105 2.41 -6.17 7.45
CA PRO A 105 2.82 -5.90 8.83
C PRO A 105 3.16 -7.16 9.65
N SER A 106 2.81 -8.35 9.18
CA SER A 106 3.16 -9.66 9.76
C SER A 106 4.06 -10.54 8.88
N GLY A 107 4.63 -9.94 7.84
CA GLY A 107 5.54 -10.59 6.89
C GLY A 107 4.92 -11.79 6.18
N GLU A 108 5.77 -12.46 5.39
CA GLU A 108 5.44 -13.72 4.71
C GLU A 108 5.65 -14.93 5.64
N LYS A 109 6.61 -14.85 6.58
CA LYS A 109 7.03 -15.95 7.46
C LYS A 109 6.64 -15.70 8.92
N ARG A 110 5.36 -15.85 9.27
CA ARG A 110 4.80 -15.88 10.65
C ARG A 110 5.51 -14.94 11.65
N GLY A 111 5.86 -13.73 11.23
CA GLY A 111 6.82 -12.87 11.92
C GLY A 111 6.24 -11.49 12.16
N GLY A 112 6.33 -11.00 13.39
CA GLY A 112 5.78 -9.69 13.76
C GLY A 112 4.24 -9.66 13.84
N ALA A 113 3.76 -8.71 14.62
CA ALA A 113 2.33 -8.47 14.80
C ALA A 113 2.10 -6.98 14.99
N LEU A 114 1.06 -6.44 14.38
CA LEU A 114 0.61 -5.12 14.79
C LEU A 114 0.24 -5.18 16.27
N ASN A 115 0.82 -4.30 17.06
CA ASN A 115 0.49 -4.12 18.47
C ASN A 115 0.00 -2.68 18.69
N HIS A 116 -0.43 -2.38 19.91
CA HIS A 116 -0.97 -1.07 20.25
C HIS A 116 0.04 0.07 20.11
N VAL A 117 1.34 -0.17 20.31
CA VAL A 117 2.39 0.85 20.12
C VAL A 117 2.53 1.18 18.64
N LEU A 118 2.61 0.15 17.78
CA LEU A 118 2.71 0.33 16.34
C LEU A 118 1.47 1.03 15.76
N ALA A 119 0.26 0.63 16.18
CA ALA A 119 -0.97 1.29 15.74
C ALA A 119 -1.04 2.78 16.15
N LYS A 120 -0.55 3.13 17.35
CA LYS A 120 -0.43 4.54 17.77
C LYS A 120 0.58 5.32 16.93
N LEU A 121 1.72 4.71 16.59
CA LEU A 121 2.73 5.33 15.73
C LEU A 121 2.18 5.59 14.33
N ALA A 122 1.49 4.59 13.75
CA ALA A 122 0.81 4.71 12.46
C ALA A 122 -0.17 5.89 12.44
N ALA A 123 -1.04 5.99 13.45
CA ALA A 123 -1.98 7.11 13.59
C ALA A 123 -1.27 8.46 13.77
N LYS A 124 -0.23 8.52 14.61
CA LYS A 124 0.52 9.76 14.89
C LYS A 124 1.24 10.30 13.66
N ASN A 125 1.85 9.41 12.87
CA ASN A 125 2.72 9.80 11.75
C ASN A 125 2.02 9.71 10.38
N GLY A 126 0.73 9.35 10.35
CA GLY A 126 -0.03 9.28 9.11
C GLY A 126 0.44 8.16 8.17
N VAL A 127 0.98 7.06 8.73
CA VAL A 127 1.42 5.90 7.96
C VAL A 127 0.28 4.90 7.89
N ALA A 128 -0.16 4.53 6.69
CA ALA A 128 -1.26 3.60 6.51
C ALA A 128 -0.83 2.16 6.77
N ILE A 129 -1.68 1.39 7.44
CA ILE A 129 -1.51 -0.05 7.60
C ILE A 129 -2.19 -0.77 6.44
N GLU A 130 -1.43 -1.60 5.74
CA GLU A 130 -1.92 -2.40 4.62
C GLU A 130 -2.70 -3.64 5.09
N PHE A 131 -3.83 -3.90 4.43
CA PHE A 131 -4.55 -5.16 4.45
C PHE A 131 -4.49 -5.80 3.05
N ASN A 132 -3.43 -6.58 2.81
CA ASN A 132 -3.20 -7.30 1.56
C ASN A 132 -4.19 -8.47 1.39
N LEU A 133 -5.09 -8.40 0.41
CA LEU A 133 -6.08 -9.46 0.17
C LEU A 133 -5.52 -10.68 -0.57
N ASN A 134 -4.37 -10.55 -1.24
CA ASN A 134 -3.67 -11.69 -1.84
C ASN A 134 -3.37 -12.79 -0.82
N ALA A 135 -3.02 -12.38 0.40
CA ALA A 135 -2.74 -13.31 1.50
C ALA A 135 -3.94 -14.23 1.82
N ILE A 136 -5.18 -13.79 1.56
CA ILE A 136 -6.38 -14.63 1.71
C ILE A 136 -6.59 -15.51 0.47
N ILE A 137 -6.44 -14.93 -0.71
CA ILE A 137 -6.70 -15.58 -2.00
C ILE A 137 -5.75 -16.77 -2.19
N ASN A 138 -4.45 -16.57 -1.97
CA ASN A 138 -3.41 -17.55 -2.23
C ASN A 138 -3.11 -18.50 -1.05
N SER A 139 -3.61 -18.22 0.16
CA SER A 139 -3.52 -19.15 1.29
C SER A 139 -4.61 -20.23 1.24
N ARG A 140 -4.35 -21.39 1.84
CA ARG A 140 -5.29 -22.53 1.89
C ARG A 140 -5.40 -23.11 3.31
N LYS A 141 -6.51 -23.82 3.58
CA LYS A 141 -6.75 -24.58 4.82
C LYS A 141 -6.49 -23.72 6.07
N GLY A 142 -5.76 -24.25 7.06
CA GLY A 142 -5.48 -23.56 8.31
C GLY A 142 -4.67 -22.26 8.15
N GLU A 143 -3.91 -22.09 7.06
CA GLU A 143 -3.17 -20.85 6.84
C GLU A 143 -4.12 -19.69 6.54
N ARG A 144 -5.14 -19.92 5.71
CA ARG A 144 -6.17 -18.91 5.44
C ARG A 144 -6.91 -18.47 6.71
N ALA A 145 -7.24 -19.42 7.58
CA ALA A 145 -7.87 -19.12 8.86
C ALA A 145 -6.97 -18.24 9.75
N ARG A 146 -5.65 -18.50 9.79
CA ARG A 146 -4.69 -17.68 10.53
C ARG A 146 -4.56 -16.27 9.96
N VAL A 147 -4.47 -16.14 8.64
CA VAL A 147 -4.43 -14.83 7.95
C VAL A 147 -5.66 -14.00 8.31
N LEU A 148 -6.86 -14.58 8.20
CA LEU A 148 -8.12 -13.89 8.56
C LEU A 148 -8.16 -13.48 10.04
N LEU A 149 -7.73 -14.36 10.96
CA LEU A 149 -7.68 -14.04 12.39
C LEU A 149 -6.69 -12.90 12.68
N LYS A 150 -5.55 -12.90 11.99
CA LYS A 150 -4.53 -11.86 12.13
C LYS A 150 -5.03 -10.51 11.61
N MET A 151 -5.61 -10.48 10.42
CA MET A 151 -6.24 -9.28 9.85
C MET A 151 -7.35 -8.74 10.76
N ARG A 152 -8.22 -9.61 11.27
CA ARG A 152 -9.24 -9.21 12.26
C ARG A 152 -8.62 -8.56 13.50
N SER A 153 -7.50 -9.08 13.98
CA SER A 153 -6.79 -8.52 15.13
C SER A 153 -6.16 -7.17 14.83
N HIS A 154 -5.57 -7.00 13.64
CA HIS A 154 -5.04 -5.73 13.18
C HIS A 154 -6.14 -4.68 13.02
N LEU A 155 -7.27 -5.05 12.41
CA LEU A 155 -8.42 -4.18 12.21
C LEU A 155 -8.93 -3.61 13.54
N LYS A 156 -9.01 -4.43 14.59
CA LYS A 156 -9.38 -3.95 15.95
C LYS A 156 -8.43 -2.86 16.46
N LEU A 157 -7.12 -3.00 16.25
CA LEU A 157 -6.12 -2.03 16.68
C LEU A 157 -6.19 -0.75 15.86
N VAL A 158 -6.25 -0.87 14.53
CA VAL A 158 -6.36 0.26 13.59
C VAL A 158 -7.60 1.09 13.90
N ARG A 159 -8.76 0.46 14.10
CA ARG A 159 -10.01 1.14 14.52
C ARG A 159 -9.83 1.87 15.86
N LYS A 160 -9.31 1.17 16.88
CA LYS A 160 -9.14 1.73 18.23
C LYS A 160 -8.25 2.97 18.24
N TYR A 161 -7.17 2.97 17.45
CA TYR A 161 -6.20 4.05 17.42
C TYR A 161 -6.39 5.04 16.26
N LYS A 162 -7.40 4.82 15.41
CA LYS A 162 -7.69 5.63 14.22
C LYS A 162 -6.49 5.77 13.28
N ALA A 163 -5.74 4.68 13.11
CA ALA A 163 -4.66 4.63 12.14
C ALA A 163 -5.24 4.61 10.72
N PRO A 164 -4.59 5.27 9.72
CA PRO A 164 -4.98 5.11 8.34
C PRO A 164 -4.83 3.64 7.90
N MET A 165 -5.69 3.18 7.00
CA MET A 165 -5.63 1.82 6.47
C MET A 165 -6.00 1.77 5.00
N ILE A 166 -5.38 0.84 4.27
CA ILE A 166 -5.68 0.60 2.86
C ILE A 166 -5.88 -0.89 2.60
N LEU A 167 -6.72 -1.19 1.61
CA LEU A 167 -6.82 -2.53 1.02
C LEU A 167 -6.00 -2.55 -0.27
N THR A 168 -5.26 -3.62 -0.48
CA THR A 168 -4.42 -3.79 -1.68
C THR A 168 -4.60 -5.20 -2.23
N SER A 169 -4.51 -5.34 -3.56
CA SER A 169 -4.47 -6.67 -4.18
C SER A 169 -3.11 -7.32 -4.06
N ASN A 170 -2.03 -6.55 -3.89
CA ASN A 170 -0.65 -7.03 -3.93
C ASN A 170 -0.41 -7.97 -5.13
N ALA A 171 -0.99 -7.59 -6.26
CA ALA A 171 -1.05 -8.42 -7.46
C ALA A 171 0.33 -8.52 -8.10
N CYS A 172 0.77 -9.73 -8.40
CA CYS A 172 1.97 -9.99 -9.20
C CYS A 172 1.62 -10.48 -10.62
N SER A 173 0.33 -10.67 -10.89
CA SER A 173 -0.22 -11.03 -12.19
C SER A 173 -1.60 -10.42 -12.40
N ILE A 174 -2.08 -10.41 -13.64
CA ILE A 174 -3.46 -9.98 -13.95
C ILE A 174 -4.54 -10.83 -13.26
N TYR A 175 -4.21 -12.06 -12.84
CA TYR A 175 -5.14 -12.98 -12.19
C TYR A 175 -5.26 -12.76 -10.68
N ASP A 176 -4.37 -11.97 -10.09
CA ASP A 176 -4.41 -11.61 -8.66
C ASP A 176 -5.31 -10.39 -8.42
N LEU A 177 -5.50 -9.54 -9.44
CA LEU A 177 -6.40 -8.39 -9.37
C LEU A 177 -7.85 -8.84 -9.12
N ARG A 178 -8.57 -8.05 -8.32
CA ARG A 178 -10.02 -8.19 -8.10
C ARG A 178 -10.69 -6.85 -8.24
N ALA A 179 -11.94 -6.83 -8.67
CA ALA A 179 -12.71 -5.59 -8.77
C ALA A 179 -12.96 -4.99 -7.37
N PRO A 180 -13.10 -3.66 -7.24
CA PRO A 180 -13.31 -3.01 -5.94
C PRO A 180 -14.48 -3.61 -5.13
N ARG A 181 -15.55 -4.03 -5.81
CA ARG A 181 -16.70 -4.70 -5.15
C ARG A 181 -16.32 -6.04 -4.52
N GLU A 182 -15.45 -6.81 -5.19
CA GLU A 182 -14.95 -8.09 -4.69
C GLU A 182 -13.96 -7.87 -3.54
N MET A 183 -13.10 -6.86 -3.64
CA MET A 183 -12.18 -6.47 -2.56
C MET A 183 -12.95 -6.12 -1.28
N ILE A 184 -14.04 -5.32 -1.40
CA ILE A 184 -14.94 -4.99 -0.29
C ILE A 184 -15.60 -6.25 0.30
N ALA A 185 -16.09 -7.15 -0.55
CA ALA A 185 -16.70 -8.40 -0.10
C ALA A 185 -15.68 -9.30 0.65
N LEU A 186 -14.46 -9.44 0.13
CA LEU A 186 -13.39 -10.20 0.77
C LEU A 186 -12.98 -9.59 2.12
N ALA A 187 -12.95 -8.26 2.23
CA ALA A 187 -12.61 -7.57 3.48
C ALA A 187 -13.60 -7.89 4.62
N SER A 188 -14.87 -8.15 4.28
CA SER A 188 -15.89 -8.55 5.26
C SER A 188 -15.55 -9.85 6.00
N LEU A 189 -14.75 -10.75 5.41
CA LEU A 189 -14.40 -12.05 6.01
C LEU A 189 -13.61 -11.90 7.32
N PHE A 190 -12.82 -10.83 7.44
CA PHE A 190 -12.09 -10.51 8.68
C PHE A 190 -12.78 -9.41 9.51
N GLY A 191 -13.99 -8.99 9.11
CA GLY A 191 -14.87 -8.13 9.89
C GLY A 191 -14.77 -6.64 9.58
N MET A 192 -14.19 -6.25 8.43
CA MET A 192 -14.21 -4.88 7.94
C MET A 192 -15.61 -4.51 7.44
N GLU A 193 -16.10 -3.35 7.86
CA GLU A 193 -17.42 -2.85 7.44
C GLU A 193 -17.35 -2.34 5.99
N ARG A 194 -18.50 -2.29 5.31
CA ARG A 194 -18.54 -1.93 3.89
C ARG A 194 -18.00 -0.52 3.65
N GLU A 195 -18.37 0.42 4.51
CA GLU A 195 -17.98 1.82 4.47
C GLU A 195 -16.47 1.95 4.71
N GLU A 196 -15.94 1.23 5.69
CA GLU A 196 -14.50 1.17 5.97
C GLU A 196 -13.72 0.60 4.79
N ALA A 197 -14.17 -0.51 4.21
CA ALA A 197 -13.52 -1.14 3.05
C ALA A 197 -13.58 -0.24 1.82
N THR A 198 -14.70 0.47 1.62
CA THR A 198 -14.83 1.47 0.56
C THR A 198 -13.83 2.60 0.76
N SER A 199 -13.72 3.13 1.98
CA SER A 199 -12.77 4.20 2.31
C SER A 199 -11.31 3.72 2.18
N ALA A 200 -11.01 2.47 2.55
CA ALA A 200 -9.69 1.85 2.41
C ALA A 200 -9.26 1.60 0.95
N LEU A 201 -10.20 1.64 -0.01
CA LEU A 201 -9.93 1.59 -1.45
C LEU A 201 -10.10 2.95 -2.15
N SER A 202 -10.66 3.96 -1.49
CA SER A 202 -11.01 5.25 -2.09
C SER A 202 -10.32 6.39 -1.35
N ASP A 203 -10.83 6.78 -0.18
CA ASP A 203 -10.44 8.02 0.48
C ASP A 203 -9.03 7.94 1.08
N PHE A 204 -8.66 6.78 1.66
CA PHE A 204 -7.32 6.57 2.21
C PHE A 204 -6.25 6.54 1.10
N PRO A 205 -6.39 5.72 0.04
CA PRO A 205 -5.50 5.78 -1.10
C PRO A 205 -5.40 7.16 -1.75
N GLN A 206 -6.53 7.83 -1.98
CA GLN A 206 -6.52 9.17 -2.56
C GLN A 206 -5.78 10.16 -1.64
N GLY A 207 -5.99 10.09 -0.33
CA GLY A 207 -5.28 10.92 0.63
C GLY A 207 -3.77 10.67 0.67
N ILE A 208 -3.32 9.42 0.39
CA ILE A 208 -1.89 9.11 0.24
C ILE A 208 -1.34 9.79 -1.00
N LEU A 209 -2.03 9.69 -2.16
CA LEU A 209 -1.60 10.32 -3.41
C LEU A 209 -1.59 11.85 -3.30
N GLU A 210 -2.52 12.43 -2.54
CA GLU A 210 -2.61 13.87 -2.24
C GLU A 210 -1.67 14.31 -1.10
N LYS A 211 -0.96 13.38 -0.46
CA LYS A 211 -0.08 13.61 0.70
C LYS A 211 -0.76 14.33 1.86
N ARG A 212 -2.04 14.02 2.09
CA ARG A 212 -2.92 14.66 3.09
C ARG A 212 -2.41 14.57 4.53
N TRP A 213 -1.71 13.48 4.88
CA TRP A 213 -1.18 13.26 6.23
C TRP A 213 0.29 13.64 6.39
N LYS A 214 0.90 14.29 5.39
CA LYS A 214 2.30 14.71 5.44
C LYS A 214 2.42 16.12 5.99
N LYS A 215 3.60 16.45 6.53
CA LYS A 215 3.86 17.82 7.00
C LYS A 215 3.97 18.76 5.80
N GLU A 216 3.67 20.02 6.00
CA GLU A 216 3.68 21.04 4.94
C GLU A 216 5.01 21.10 4.19
N ASN A 217 6.13 21.03 4.91
CA ASN A 217 7.47 20.99 4.31
C ASN A 217 7.68 19.78 3.40
N ASP A 218 7.10 18.62 3.73
CA ASP A 218 7.20 17.42 2.89
C ASP A 218 6.31 17.57 1.65
N VAL A 219 5.13 18.18 1.79
CA VAL A 219 4.20 18.41 0.68
C VAL A 219 4.83 19.30 -0.40
N VAL A 220 5.62 20.31 -0.02
CA VAL A 220 6.36 21.16 -0.99
C VAL A 220 7.35 20.33 -1.80
N VAL A 221 8.11 19.45 -1.15
CA VAL A 221 9.08 18.55 -1.82
C VAL A 221 8.35 17.61 -2.78
N LEU A 222 7.19 17.09 -2.39
CA LEU A 222 6.44 16.08 -3.15
C LEU A 222 5.65 16.67 -4.32
N LYS A 223 5.17 17.91 -4.23
CA LYS A 223 4.44 18.59 -5.32
C LYS A 223 5.29 18.84 -6.56
N ASN A 224 6.60 19.02 -6.40
CA ASN A 224 7.52 19.22 -7.52
C ASN A 224 7.69 17.96 -8.39
N VAL A 225 7.43 16.77 -7.84
CA VAL A 225 7.49 15.48 -8.54
C VAL A 225 6.25 15.27 -9.42
N ASN A 226 5.08 15.65 -8.91
CA ASN A 226 3.80 15.50 -9.61
C ASN A 226 3.59 16.56 -10.71
N LEU A 227 4.39 17.64 -10.76
CA LEU A 227 4.32 18.68 -11.79
C LEU A 227 5.04 18.30 -13.11
N GLU A 228 5.79 17.20 -13.15
CA GLU A 228 6.41 16.66 -14.37
C GLU A 228 5.55 15.60 -15.08
N SER A 229 4.34 15.30 -14.57
CA SER A 229 3.30 14.58 -15.32
C SER A 229 2.33 15.60 -15.93
N PRO A 230 2.06 15.52 -17.26
CA PRO A 230 1.71 16.69 -18.05
C PRO A 230 0.39 17.33 -17.62
N ARG A 231 0.45 18.66 -17.49
CA ARG A 231 -0.69 19.56 -17.37
C ARG A 231 -1.81 19.10 -18.29
N LYS A 232 -3.03 19.10 -17.76
CA LYS A 232 -4.28 19.05 -18.52
C LYS A 232 -4.14 19.92 -19.77
N SER A 233 -4.07 19.30 -20.94
CA SER A 233 -4.47 19.94 -22.18
C SER A 233 -5.97 19.71 -22.36
N VAL A 234 -6.63 20.84 -22.56
CA VAL A 234 -8.06 21.13 -22.74
C VAL A 234 -8.82 20.08 -23.55
#